data_AF-A0A934KIP2-F1
#
_entry.id   AF-A0A934KIP2-F1
#
_cell.length_a   1.000
_cell.length_b   1.000
_cell.length_c   1.000
_cell.angle_alpha   90.00
_cell.angle_beta   90.00
_cell.angle_gamma   90.00
#
_symmetry.space_group_name_H-M   'P 1'
#
loop_
_entity.id
_entity.type
_entity.pdbx_description
1 polymer ?
#
loop_
_entity_poly.entity_id
_entity_poly.type
_entity_poly.pdbx_seq_one_letter_code
_entity_poly.pdbx_strand_id
1 'polypeptide(L)'
;MGHIQKMILLVVIVPLALFPGGLISYVLLFEKPVFETTMWVPVGMTVLGICSFIFHFKSKSFYKLLKKEATIPKVETLFWVLDIAFGVIYMMMSIYLLYMMYQLGRGDDYAMLLYFIIPLFIIGVWTVGEAFYLNKLIQIHKFAHRHSEIEDIKGEGLE
;
A
#
# COMPACT_ATOMS: atom_id res chain seq x y z
N MET A 1 11.63 -13.34 6.69
CA MET A 1 10.79 -13.25 5.48
C MET A 1 10.15 -11.87 5.27
N GLY A 2 9.64 -11.18 6.31
CA GLY A 2 8.96 -9.88 6.14
C GLY A 2 9.78 -8.74 5.49
N HIS A 3 11.12 -8.77 5.59
CA HIS A 3 11.99 -7.79 4.92
C HIS A 3 11.92 -7.82 3.39
N ILE A 4 11.96 -9.02 2.81
CA ILE A 4 11.95 -9.21 1.36
C ILE A 4 10.59 -8.78 0.82
N GLN A 5 9.50 -9.18 1.48
CA GLN A 5 8.14 -8.73 1.18
C GLN A 5 8.04 -7.19 1.18
N LYS A 6 8.57 -6.51 2.20
CA LYS A 6 8.49 -5.05 2.29
C LYS A 6 9.28 -4.36 1.18
N MET A 7 10.43 -4.93 0.79
CA MET A 7 11.23 -4.42 -0.32
C MET A 7 10.51 -4.61 -1.66
N ILE A 8 9.87 -5.77 -1.88
CA ILE A 8 9.07 -6.03 -3.08
C ILE A 8 7.91 -5.03 -3.19
N LEU A 9 7.12 -4.85 -2.11
CA LEU A 9 6.03 -3.88 -2.09
C LEU A 9 6.53 -2.46 -2.38
N LEU A 10 7.64 -2.04 -1.78
CA LEU A 10 8.19 -0.71 -2.01
C LEU A 10 8.64 -0.51 -3.47
N VAL A 11 9.24 -1.53 -4.10
CA VAL A 11 9.63 -1.48 -5.52
C VAL A 11 8.42 -1.46 -6.44
N VAL A 12 7.35 -2.19 -6.11
CA VAL A 12 6.12 -2.28 -6.92
C VAL A 12 5.25 -1.04 -6.78
N ILE A 13 5.20 -0.40 -5.61
CA ILE A 13 4.37 0.78 -5.36
C ILE A 13 4.88 2.00 -6.15
N VAL A 14 6.19 2.13 -6.35
CA VAL A 14 6.76 3.26 -7.09
C VAL A 14 6.20 3.38 -8.51
N PRO A 15 6.28 2.36 -9.39
CA PRO A 15 5.68 2.44 -10.72
C PRO A 15 4.15 2.58 -10.66
N LEU A 16 3.46 1.92 -9.71
CA LEU A 16 2.01 2.08 -9.57
C LEU A 16 1.60 3.50 -9.12
N ALA A 17 2.40 4.17 -8.30
CA ALA A 17 2.15 5.54 -7.89
C ALA A 17 2.40 6.53 -9.03
N LEU A 18 3.48 6.32 -9.78
CA LEU A 18 3.92 7.25 -10.81
C LEU A 18 3.22 7.05 -12.15
N PHE A 19 2.78 5.83 -12.48
CA PHE A 19 2.20 5.52 -13.78
C PHE A 19 0.94 6.35 -14.12
N PRO A 20 -0.08 6.49 -13.25
CA PRO A 20 -1.25 7.31 -13.55
C PRO A 20 -0.89 8.79 -13.80
N GLY A 21 -0.05 9.36 -12.95
CA GLY A 21 0.45 10.73 -13.04
C GLY A 21 1.34 10.98 -14.26
N GLY A 22 2.19 10.01 -14.60
CA GLY A 22 3.02 10.06 -15.81
C GLY A 22 2.16 9.99 -17.08
N LEU A 23 1.16 9.12 -17.11
CA LEU A 23 0.23 8.99 -18.24
C LEU A 23 -0.53 10.29 -18.47
N ILE A 24 -1.12 10.88 -17.43
CA ILE A 24 -1.87 12.13 -17.59
C ILE A 24 -0.96 13.32 -17.94
N SER A 25 0.26 13.36 -17.38
CA SER A 25 1.24 14.40 -17.72
C SER A 25 1.66 14.31 -19.19
N TYR A 26 1.86 13.09 -19.70
CA TYR A 26 2.14 12.86 -21.13
C TYR A 26 0.99 13.36 -22.00
N VAL A 27 -0.24 12.93 -21.71
CA VAL A 27 -1.43 13.32 -22.48
C VAL A 27 -1.60 14.84 -22.51
N LEU A 28 -1.48 15.51 -21.37
CA LEU A 28 -1.61 16.98 -21.30
C LEU A 28 -0.51 17.73 -22.06
N LEU A 29 0.73 17.25 -22.01
CA LEU A 29 1.87 17.92 -22.66
C LEU A 29 1.89 17.71 -24.18
N PHE A 30 1.53 16.51 -24.65
CA PHE A 30 1.70 16.14 -26.05
C PHE A 30 0.40 16.15 -26.85
N GLU A 31 -0.73 15.76 -26.27
CA GLU A 31 -2.02 15.71 -26.96
C GLU A 31 -2.81 17.02 -26.81
N LYS A 32 -2.40 17.89 -25.87
CA LYS A 32 -3.02 19.19 -25.57
C LYS A 32 -4.56 19.18 -25.38
N PRO A 33 -5.18 18.17 -24.75
CA PRO A 33 -6.59 18.25 -24.42
C PRO A 33 -6.83 19.33 -23.36
N VAL A 34 -8.06 19.86 -23.33
CA VAL A 34 -8.51 20.67 -22.19
C VAL A 34 -8.56 19.77 -20.96
N PHE A 35 -8.08 20.27 -19.82
CA PHE A 35 -8.12 19.49 -18.59
C PHE A 35 -9.57 19.24 -18.14
N GLU A 36 -10.01 18.00 -18.18
CA GLU A 36 -11.36 17.59 -17.79
C GLU A 36 -11.42 17.10 -16.34
N THR A 37 -12.61 17.14 -15.73
CA THR A 37 -12.78 16.71 -14.33
C THR A 37 -12.39 15.25 -14.10
N THR A 38 -12.56 14.39 -15.11
CA THR A 38 -12.16 12.97 -15.08
C THR A 38 -10.65 12.79 -14.89
N MET A 39 -9.85 13.77 -15.31
CA MET A 39 -8.39 13.77 -15.19
C MET A 39 -7.90 13.96 -13.75
N TRP A 40 -8.77 14.36 -12.81
CA TRP A 40 -8.44 14.38 -11.38
C TRP A 40 -8.26 12.98 -10.79
N VAL A 41 -8.86 11.95 -11.39
CA VAL A 41 -8.75 10.57 -10.91
C VAL A 41 -7.29 10.07 -10.94
N PRO A 42 -6.57 10.08 -12.09
CA PRO A 42 -5.18 9.66 -12.12
C PRO A 42 -4.27 10.53 -11.26
N VAL A 43 -4.54 11.84 -11.14
CA VAL A 43 -3.81 12.74 -10.23
C VAL A 43 -3.98 12.30 -8.76
N GLY A 44 -5.21 12.05 -8.33
CA GLY A 44 -5.51 11.56 -6.98
C GLY A 44 -4.87 10.20 -6.71
N MET A 45 -4.87 9.29 -7.69
CA MET A 45 -4.18 8.00 -7.58
C MET A 45 -2.67 8.17 -7.36
N THR A 46 -2.04 9.12 -8.04
CA THR A 46 -0.61 9.41 -7.81
C THR A 46 -0.34 9.96 -6.42
N VAL A 47 -1.18 10.88 -5.93
CA VAL A 47 -1.06 11.39 -4.56
C VAL A 47 -1.19 10.26 -3.54
N LEU A 48 -2.20 9.40 -3.70
CA LEU A 48 -2.38 8.21 -2.84
C LEU A 48 -1.19 7.26 -2.91
N GLY A 49 -0.64 7.05 -4.11
CA GLY A 49 0.55 6.22 -4.29
C GLY A 49 1.80 6.78 -3.63
N ILE A 50 1.99 8.10 -3.64
CA ILE A 50 3.08 8.75 -2.89
C ILE A 50 2.87 8.56 -1.38
N CYS A 51 1.62 8.70 -0.89
CA CYS A 51 1.32 8.47 0.52
C CYS A 51 1.55 7.01 0.94
N SER A 52 1.16 6.04 0.11
CA SER A 52 1.46 4.62 0.30
C SER A 52 2.97 4.36 0.28
N PHE A 53 3.72 4.97 -0.65
CA PHE A 53 5.18 4.88 -0.65
C PHE A 53 5.80 5.39 0.67
N ILE A 54 5.36 6.55 1.16
CA ILE A 54 5.81 7.11 2.45
C ILE A 54 5.45 6.16 3.59
N PHE A 55 4.25 5.58 3.59
CA PHE A 55 3.83 4.58 4.56
C PHE A 55 4.79 3.38 4.59
N HIS A 56 5.07 2.78 3.43
CA HIS A 56 5.98 1.63 3.33
C HIS A 56 7.41 1.99 3.69
N PHE A 57 7.87 3.19 3.35
CA PHE A 57 9.20 3.68 3.71
C PHE A 57 9.34 3.88 5.23
N LYS A 58 8.36 4.50 5.89
CA LYS A 58 8.38 4.73 7.35
C LYS A 58 8.25 3.43 8.15
N SER A 59 7.48 2.46 7.64
CA SER A 59 7.27 1.16 8.30
C SER A 59 8.35 0.12 8.01
N LYS A 60 9.29 0.38 7.09
CA LYS A 60 10.39 -0.56 6.76
C LYS A 60 11.27 -0.90 7.97
N SER A 61 11.42 0.05 8.91
CA SER A 61 12.21 -0.14 10.12
C SER A 61 11.58 -1.22 11.00
N PHE A 62 10.25 -1.32 11.05
CA PHE A 62 9.55 -2.29 11.90
C PHE A 62 9.96 -3.74 11.65
N TYR A 63 10.20 -4.09 10.40
CA TYR A 63 10.66 -5.42 10.06
C TYR A 63 12.08 -5.70 10.58
N LYS A 64 12.91 -4.67 10.77
CA LYS A 64 14.27 -4.78 11.38
C LYS A 64 14.17 -4.93 12.89
N LEU A 65 13.10 -4.41 13.50
CA LEU A 65 12.88 -4.32 14.95
C LEU A 65 12.50 -5.65 15.61
N LEU A 66 12.17 -6.68 14.83
CA LEU A 66 11.95 -8.04 15.33
C LEU A 66 13.21 -8.66 16.00
N LYS A 67 14.35 -7.96 15.99
CA LYS A 67 15.63 -8.46 16.50
C LYS A 67 16.19 -7.81 17.78
N LYS A 68 15.68 -6.68 18.28
CA LYS A 68 16.03 -6.11 19.62
C LYS A 68 15.41 -4.72 19.81
N GLU A 69 14.78 -4.51 20.96
CA GLU A 69 14.60 -3.25 21.71
C GLU A 69 14.70 -1.94 20.90
N ALA A 70 13.82 -1.72 19.94
CA ALA A 70 13.82 -0.42 19.29
C ALA A 70 12.41 0.11 19.04
N THR A 71 12.35 1.44 19.07
CA THR A 71 11.15 2.25 19.19
C THR A 71 10.16 1.95 18.07
N ILE A 72 8.91 1.69 18.45
CA ILE A 72 7.80 1.44 17.52
C ILE A 72 7.72 2.63 16.53
N PRO A 73 7.73 2.39 15.21
CA PRO A 73 7.71 3.45 14.23
C PRO A 73 6.45 4.29 14.39
N LYS A 74 6.64 5.59 14.53
CA LYS A 74 5.56 6.58 14.57
C LYS A 74 5.08 6.84 13.15
N VAL A 75 4.21 5.96 12.66
CA VAL A 75 3.44 6.20 11.43
C VAL A 75 2.11 6.84 11.83
N GLU A 76 1.86 8.05 11.35
CA GLU A 76 0.60 8.75 11.62
C GLU A 76 -0.58 7.98 11.03
N THR A 77 -1.71 7.98 11.73
CA THR A 77 -2.94 7.28 11.34
C THR A 77 -3.38 7.63 9.91
N LEU A 78 -3.13 8.86 9.47
CA LEU A 78 -3.44 9.30 8.11
C LEU A 78 -2.75 8.41 7.06
N PHE A 79 -1.46 8.10 7.22
CA PHE A 79 -0.74 7.27 6.24
C PHE A 79 -1.24 5.82 6.21
N TRP A 80 -1.75 5.29 7.32
CA TRP A 80 -2.41 3.98 7.34
C TRP A 80 -3.69 3.99 6.50
N VAL A 81 -4.53 5.01 6.70
CA VAL A 81 -5.80 5.13 5.97
C VAL A 81 -5.54 5.34 4.48
N LEU A 82 -4.57 6.19 4.13
CA LEU A 82 -4.23 6.47 2.73
C LEU A 82 -3.62 5.25 2.02
N ASP A 83 -2.82 4.45 2.71
CA ASP A 83 -2.28 3.19 2.17
C ASP A 83 -3.38 2.15 1.91
N ILE A 84 -4.31 1.99 2.86
CA ILE A 84 -5.48 1.13 2.69
C ILE A 84 -6.35 1.63 1.53
N ALA A 85 -6.61 2.94 1.45
CA ALA A 85 -7.38 3.54 0.38
C ALA A 85 -6.73 3.31 -0.99
N PHE A 86 -5.39 3.43 -1.07
CA PHE A 86 -4.62 3.12 -2.27
C PHE A 86 -4.83 1.68 -2.72
N GLY A 87 -4.67 0.70 -1.81
CA GLY A 87 -4.91 -0.71 -2.13
C GLY A 87 -6.35 -1.00 -2.56
N VAL A 88 -7.34 -0.42 -1.87
CA VAL A 88 -8.77 -0.57 -2.20
C VAL A 88 -9.09 -0.02 -3.59
N ILE A 89 -8.55 1.14 -3.96
CA ILE A 89 -8.76 1.73 -5.28
C ILE A 89 -8.21 0.81 -6.39
N TYR A 90 -7.05 0.19 -6.18
CA TYR A 90 -6.52 -0.79 -7.14
C TYR A 90 -7.39 -2.05 -7.25
N MET A 91 -7.96 -2.52 -6.15
CA MET A 91 -8.92 -3.62 -6.18
C MET A 91 -10.18 -3.23 -6.95
N MET A 92 -10.77 -2.06 -6.66
CA MET A 92 -11.96 -1.54 -7.35
C MET A 92 -11.71 -1.33 -8.84
N MET A 93 -10.55 -0.76 -9.20
CA MET A 93 -10.17 -0.55 -10.59
C MET A 93 -10.02 -1.87 -11.34
N SER A 94 -9.41 -2.88 -10.71
CA SER A 94 -9.29 -4.22 -11.32
C SER A 94 -10.66 -4.87 -11.53
N ILE A 95 -11.58 -4.74 -10.57
CA ILE A 95 -12.97 -5.23 -10.70
C ILE A 95 -13.71 -4.48 -11.81
N TYR A 96 -13.55 -3.15 -11.89
CA TYR A 96 -14.13 -2.34 -12.95
C TYR A 96 -13.61 -2.74 -14.33
N LEU A 97 -12.31 -3.00 -14.47
CA LEU A 97 -11.72 -3.48 -15.71
C LEU A 97 -12.23 -4.87 -16.10
N LEU A 98 -12.44 -5.78 -15.13
CA LEU A 98 -13.08 -7.07 -15.39
C LEU A 98 -14.52 -6.90 -15.89
N TYR A 99 -15.27 -5.99 -15.29
CA TYR A 99 -16.63 -5.68 -15.73
C TYR A 99 -16.66 -5.10 -17.15
N MET A 100 -15.79 -4.14 -17.44
CA MET A 100 -15.66 -3.55 -18.79
C MET A 100 -15.25 -4.60 -19.81
N MET A 101 -14.31 -5.48 -19.46
CA MET A 101 -13.91 -6.60 -20.30
C MET A 101 -15.11 -7.47 -20.65
N TYR A 102 -15.91 -7.88 -19.66
CA TYR A 102 -17.13 -8.67 -19.86
C TYR A 102 -18.12 -7.98 -20.81
N GLN A 103 -18.30 -6.66 -20.69
CA GLN A 103 -19.22 -5.88 -21.55
C GLN A 103 -18.74 -5.78 -23.00
N LEU A 104 -17.43 -5.69 -23.24
CA LEU A 104 -16.85 -5.48 -24.57
C LEU A 104 -16.83 -6.76 -25.45
N GLY A 105 -17.18 -7.93 -24.90
CA GLY A 105 -17.24 -9.20 -25.63
C GLY A 105 -15.87 -9.83 -25.91
N ARG A 106 -15.79 -11.17 -26.01
CA ARG A 106 -14.52 -11.91 -26.13
C ARG A 106 -13.82 -11.64 -27.47
N GLY A 107 -12.63 -11.04 -27.41
CA GLY A 107 -11.69 -10.87 -28.53
C GLY A 107 -10.28 -11.36 -28.18
N ASP A 108 -9.38 -11.34 -29.15
CA ASP A 108 -8.00 -11.87 -29.01
C ASP A 108 -7.19 -11.17 -27.89
N ASP A 109 -7.55 -9.92 -27.54
CA ASP A 109 -6.87 -9.13 -26.51
C ASP A 109 -7.28 -9.46 -25.06
N TYR A 110 -8.23 -10.37 -24.86
CA TYR A 110 -8.72 -10.74 -23.53
C TYR A 110 -7.61 -11.27 -22.61
N ALA A 111 -6.74 -12.12 -23.14
CA ALA A 111 -5.64 -12.67 -22.37
C ALA A 111 -4.66 -11.57 -21.94
N MET A 112 -4.38 -10.60 -22.82
CA MET A 112 -3.51 -9.46 -22.53
C MET A 112 -4.09 -8.58 -21.41
N LEU A 113 -5.38 -8.28 -21.46
CA LEU A 113 -6.08 -7.54 -20.41
C LEU A 113 -6.03 -8.27 -19.06
N LEU A 114 -6.25 -9.59 -19.04
CA LEU A 114 -6.17 -10.39 -17.81
C LEU A 114 -4.77 -10.36 -17.18
N TYR A 115 -3.71 -10.40 -18.00
CA TYR A 115 -2.33 -10.27 -17.51
C TYR A 115 -2.05 -8.93 -16.84
N PHE A 116 -2.83 -7.89 -17.13
CA PHE A 116 -2.74 -6.59 -16.46
C PHE A 116 -3.62 -6.50 -15.22
N ILE A 117 -4.87 -6.98 -15.32
CA ILE A 117 -5.87 -6.91 -14.25
C ILE A 117 -5.48 -7.76 -13.04
N ILE A 118 -5.04 -9.01 -13.26
CA ILE A 118 -4.78 -9.95 -12.17
C ILE A 118 -3.67 -9.44 -11.23
N PRO A 119 -2.49 -8.99 -11.74
CA PRO A 119 -1.47 -8.42 -10.89
C PRO A 119 -1.93 -7.18 -10.12
N LEU A 120 -2.69 -6.27 -10.75
CA LEU A 120 -3.22 -5.09 -10.07
C LEU A 120 -4.10 -5.46 -8.89
N PHE A 121 -4.98 -6.45 -9.07
CA PHE A 121 -5.84 -6.92 -7.99
C PHE A 121 -5.03 -7.55 -6.86
N ILE A 122 -4.08 -8.42 -7.19
CA ILE A 122 -3.21 -9.09 -6.20
C ILE A 122 -2.42 -8.05 -5.41
N ILE A 123 -1.85 -7.04 -6.07
CA ILE A 123 -1.09 -5.98 -5.40
C ILE A 123 -2.00 -5.17 -4.49
N GLY A 124 -3.21 -4.81 -4.94
CA GLY A 124 -4.18 -4.10 -4.08
C GLY A 124 -4.54 -4.89 -2.82
N VAL A 125 -4.83 -6.19 -2.96
CA VAL A 125 -5.08 -7.09 -1.82
C VAL A 125 -3.86 -7.19 -0.92
N TRP A 126 -2.66 -7.30 -1.50
CA TRP A 126 -1.42 -7.42 -0.75
C TRP A 126 -1.11 -6.16 0.07
N THR A 127 -1.28 -4.97 -0.50
CA THR A 127 -1.10 -3.70 0.21
C THR A 127 -2.00 -3.63 1.44
N VAL A 128 -3.30 -3.88 1.25
CA VAL A 128 -4.28 -3.89 2.36
C VAL A 128 -3.93 -4.96 3.41
N GLY A 129 -3.61 -6.17 2.96
CA GLY A 129 -3.22 -7.27 3.84
C GLY A 129 -1.96 -6.97 4.66
N GLU A 130 -0.98 -6.28 4.07
CA GLU A 130 0.25 -5.86 4.77
C GLU A 130 -0.03 -4.83 5.85
N ALA A 131 -0.92 -3.85 5.59
CA ALA A 131 -1.35 -2.90 6.60
C ALA A 131 -2.03 -3.63 7.79
N PHE A 132 -2.96 -4.54 7.55
CA PHE A 132 -3.59 -5.30 8.64
C PHE A 132 -2.60 -6.16 9.42
N TYR A 133 -1.70 -6.85 8.71
CA TYR A 133 -0.67 -7.66 9.33
C TYR A 133 0.27 -6.83 10.21
N LEU A 134 0.74 -5.68 9.71
CA LEU A 134 1.63 -4.79 10.43
C LEU A 134 0.96 -4.21 11.67
N ASN A 135 -0.31 -3.80 11.56
CA ASN A 135 -1.07 -3.27 12.69
C ASN A 135 -1.22 -4.33 13.81
N LYS A 136 -1.56 -5.58 13.44
CA LYS A 136 -1.63 -6.70 14.40
C LYS A 136 -0.28 -6.94 15.09
N LEU A 137 0.81 -6.90 14.33
CA LEU A 137 2.15 -7.15 14.87
C LEU A 137 2.62 -6.02 15.81
N ILE A 138 2.26 -4.76 15.52
CA ILE A 138 2.47 -3.62 16.43
C ILE A 138 1.70 -3.80 17.73
N GLN A 139 0.44 -4.26 17.68
CA GLN A 139 -0.36 -4.49 18.88
C GLN A 139 0.24 -5.58 19.78
N ILE A 140 0.69 -6.69 19.18
CA ILE A 140 1.35 -7.77 19.91
C ILE A 140 2.63 -7.26 20.58
N HIS A 141 3.46 -6.49 19.88
CA HIS A 141 4.69 -5.94 20.44
C HIS A 141 4.42 -4.94 21.57
N LYS A 142 3.41 -4.06 21.42
CA LYS A 142 2.96 -3.15 22.49
C LYS A 142 2.43 -3.88 23.72
N PHE A 143 1.88 -5.09 23.55
CA PHE A 143 1.40 -5.89 24.66
C PHE A 143 2.57 -6.57 25.38
N ALA A 144 3.50 -7.16 24.63
CA ALA A 144 4.70 -7.80 25.19
C ALA A 144 5.58 -6.81 25.96
N HIS A 145 5.83 -5.62 25.41
CA HIS A 145 6.64 -4.59 26.07
C HIS A 145 5.99 -4.06 27.35
N ARG A 146 4.65 -3.97 27.39
CA ARG A 146 3.94 -3.61 28.63
C ARG A 146 4.00 -4.70 29.68
N HIS A 147 4.03 -5.97 29.27
CA HIS A 147 4.17 -7.08 30.23
C HIS A 147 5.57 -7.13 30.82
N SER A 148 6.62 -6.93 30.04
CA SER A 148 7.99 -6.88 30.56
C SER A 148 8.20 -5.71 31.52
N GLU A 149 7.65 -4.52 31.21
CA GLU A 149 7.68 -3.38 32.15
C GLU A 149 6.96 -3.68 33.48
N ILE A 150 5.86 -4.44 33.45
CA ILE A 150 5.13 -4.83 34.68
C ILE A 150 5.90 -5.88 35.49
N GLU A 151 6.61 -6.79 34.82
CA GLU A 151 7.45 -7.79 35.49
C GLU A 151 8.67 -7.14 36.16
N ASP A 152 9.32 -6.17 35.51
CA ASP A 152 10.43 -5.41 36.11
C ASP A 152 10.00 -4.62 37.36
N ILE A 153 8.84 -3.96 37.33
CA ILE A 153 8.29 -3.21 38.48
C ILE A 153 7.95 -4.14 39.67
N LYS A 154 7.54 -5.39 39.40
CA LYS A 154 7.26 -6.37 40.47
C LYS A 154 8.54 -6.96 41.07
N GLY A 155 9.63 -7.02 40.31
CA GLY A 155 10.93 -7.50 40.78
C GLY A 155 11.58 -6.54 41.79
N GLU A 156 11.46 -5.23 41.58
CA GLU A 156 12.03 -4.19 42.48
C GLU A 156 11.26 -4.01 43.80
N GLY A 157 10.01 -4.50 43.90
CA GLY A 157 9.21 -4.39 45.12
C GLY A 157 9.41 -5.52 46.15
N LEU A 158 10.33 -6.46 45.89
CA LEU A 158 10.56 -7.66 46.70
C LEU A 158 11.96 -7.72 47.35
N GLU A 159 12.74 -6.63 47.30
CA GLU A 159 13.97 -6.46 48.09
C GLU A 159 13.76 -5.59 49.34
#